data_AF-A0ABD5UKG4-F1
#
_entry.id   AF-A0ABD5UKG4-F1
#
_cell.length_a   1.000
_cell.length_b   1.000
_cell.length_c   1.000
_cell.angle_alpha   90.00
_cell.angle_beta   90.00
_cell.angle_gamma   90.00
#
_symmetry.space_group_name_H-M   'P 1'
#
loop_
_entity.id
_entity.type
_entity.pdbx_description
1 polymer ?
#
loop_
_entity_poly.entity_id
_entity_poly.type
_entity_poly.pdbx_seq_one_letter_code
_entity_poly.pdbx_strand_id
1 'polypeptide(L)'
;MKLGTVLSTLTSSKLRIVLVGLLLVGGAVGGAFALGILGIPSVAAVDNTFGDVTNETTVVETDLVVSNPNPVGIGLDGVSVNYTVSMNAVEMAQGGREGVRVGTGNSTIDLETDLQNDAIPAWWVSHVRNDERTTVSIDATVTSDRIGRSVDFTREREIETDLLSAFNSDETRPVNADSALTDDPILYVNETRGQWGSVSESETPIDMEFTVYNPNIEPYAITEIGYDVTMNDVEMGGGATDEEYVIQSRSLETIGLTAALENERLDEWWVTHLDEEVNGHQVSDLRIEFYAVIELPSGTEVTVPLDELTYEETIETDIFGEGDDVRDGGSGSDGDSDGSDSETDSGNTSDDENTTDDGSTDGETDDGSDGSTDGSTNETDDDENTTDGENESDDDDDGVLPV
;
A
#
# COMPACT_ATOMS: atom_id res chain seq x y z
N MET A 1 -11.40 26.09 78.86
CA MET A 1 -11.65 24.65 79.11
C MET A 1 -13.08 24.32 78.70
N LYS A 2 -13.30 23.14 78.09
CA LYS A 2 -14.58 22.56 77.65
C LYS A 2 -15.31 23.28 76.50
N LEU A 3 -15.40 22.56 75.37
CA LEU A 3 -16.45 22.71 74.38
C LEU A 3 -17.75 22.06 74.89
N GLY A 4 -18.87 22.44 74.28
CA GLY A 4 -20.24 21.98 74.52
C GLY A 4 -21.18 23.10 74.06
N THR A 5 -22.18 22.88 73.21
CA THR A 5 -23.00 21.67 73.05
C THR A 5 -23.14 21.22 71.59
N VAL A 6 -23.31 19.91 71.38
CA VAL A 6 -23.48 19.24 70.08
C VAL A 6 -24.94 19.29 69.60
N LEU A 7 -25.13 19.19 68.28
CA LEU A 7 -26.37 19.17 67.51
C LEU A 7 -27.63 18.59 68.22
N SER A 8 -28.77 19.28 68.07
CA SER A 8 -30.10 18.63 68.11
C SER A 8 -31.24 19.48 67.53
N THR A 9 -31.55 19.31 66.23
CA THR A 9 -32.89 19.54 65.63
C THR A 9 -33.01 18.86 64.24
N LEU A 10 -32.85 17.53 64.16
CA LEU A 10 -33.31 16.73 63.00
C LEU A 10 -33.96 15.42 63.49
N THR A 11 -35.24 15.52 63.85
CA THR A 11 -36.01 14.49 64.57
C THR A 11 -37.33 14.12 63.89
N SER A 12 -37.34 14.06 62.55
CA SER A 12 -38.40 13.36 61.81
C SER A 12 -37.88 12.01 61.29
N SER A 13 -38.66 10.93 61.51
CA SER A 13 -38.23 9.56 61.18
C SER A 13 -37.92 9.38 59.69
N LYS A 14 -38.73 9.98 58.81
CA LYS A 14 -38.53 9.91 57.35
C LYS A 14 -37.20 10.55 56.92
N LEU A 15 -36.85 11.70 57.49
CA LEU A 15 -35.59 12.38 57.15
C LEU A 15 -34.37 11.60 57.67
N ARG A 16 -34.47 10.92 58.82
CA ARG A 16 -33.41 10.01 59.28
C ARG A 16 -33.22 8.82 58.34
N ILE A 17 -34.31 8.24 57.83
CA ILE A 17 -34.24 7.14 56.85
C ILE A 17 -33.59 7.62 55.55
N VAL A 18 -33.97 8.81 55.04
CA VAL A 18 -33.36 9.41 53.84
C VAL A 18 -31.88 9.72 54.07
N LEU A 19 -31.49 10.32 55.20
CA LEU A 19 -30.11 10.72 55.47
C LEU A 19 -29.20 9.50 55.76
N VAL A 20 -29.72 8.46 56.44
CA VAL A 20 -29.02 7.17 56.57
C VAL A 20 -28.91 6.47 55.22
N GLY A 21 -29.93 6.52 54.37
CA GLY A 21 -29.86 6.03 52.99
C GLY A 21 -28.78 6.76 52.18
N LEU A 22 -28.72 8.09 52.26
CA LEU A 22 -27.70 8.92 51.61
C LEU A 22 -26.29 8.66 52.17
N LEU A 23 -26.14 8.36 53.45
CA LEU A 23 -24.86 7.97 54.05
C LEU A 23 -24.45 6.53 53.71
N LEU A 24 -25.39 5.62 53.51
CA LEU A 24 -25.10 4.25 53.06
C LEU A 24 -24.77 4.22 51.57
N VAL A 25 -25.50 4.96 50.73
CA VAL A 25 -25.19 5.11 49.30
C VAL A 25 -23.89 5.90 49.12
N GLY A 26 -23.74 7.05 49.76
CA GLY A 26 -22.50 7.84 49.72
C GLY A 26 -21.30 7.13 50.34
N GLY A 27 -21.52 6.32 51.38
CA GLY A 27 -20.50 5.46 51.98
C GLY A 27 -20.14 4.24 51.12
N ALA A 28 -21.08 3.69 50.37
CA ALA A 28 -20.82 2.63 49.39
C ALA A 28 -20.09 3.16 48.17
N VAL A 29 -20.49 4.31 47.62
CA VAL A 29 -19.83 4.96 46.48
C VAL A 29 -18.44 5.46 46.86
N GLY A 30 -18.30 6.18 47.99
CA GLY A 30 -17.00 6.61 48.51
C GLY A 30 -16.11 5.44 48.94
N GLY A 31 -16.69 4.36 49.46
CA GLY A 31 -16.00 3.12 49.77
C GLY A 31 -15.50 2.39 48.52
N ALA A 32 -16.32 2.29 47.47
CA ALA A 32 -15.95 1.70 46.18
C ALA A 32 -14.79 2.47 45.52
N PHE A 33 -14.84 3.80 45.56
CA PHE A 33 -13.75 4.67 45.09
C PHE A 33 -12.45 4.46 45.89
N ALA A 34 -12.54 4.33 47.22
CA ALA A 34 -11.39 4.06 48.09
C ALA A 34 -10.87 2.61 48.04
N LEU A 35 -11.61 1.68 47.44
CA LEU A 35 -11.26 0.26 47.28
C LEU A 35 -10.84 -0.12 45.85
N GLY A 36 -10.78 0.85 44.92
CA GLY A 36 -10.40 0.60 43.52
C GLY A 36 -11.46 -0.13 42.69
N ILE A 37 -12.73 -0.12 43.12
CA ILE A 37 -13.84 -0.85 42.47
C ILE A 37 -14.41 -0.05 41.27
N LEU A 38 -14.10 1.25 41.20
CA LEU A 38 -14.42 2.10 40.05
C LEU A 38 -13.18 2.24 39.18
N GLY A 39 -13.12 1.48 38.09
CA GLY A 39 -12.02 1.52 37.12
C GLY A 39 -12.05 2.79 36.26
N ILE A 40 -10.92 3.09 35.62
CA ILE A 40 -10.84 4.16 34.62
C ILE A 40 -11.33 3.57 33.29
N PRO A 41 -12.21 4.24 32.53
CA PRO A 41 -12.50 3.84 31.15
C PRO A 41 -11.24 3.89 30.30
N SER A 42 -11.09 2.97 29.36
CA SER A 42 -9.97 2.96 28.41
C SER A 42 -10.48 2.77 26.99
N VAL A 43 -9.69 3.22 26.02
CA VAL A 43 -9.79 2.70 24.65
C VAL A 43 -9.45 1.20 24.69
N ALA A 44 -10.12 0.41 23.86
CA ALA A 44 -9.93 -1.03 23.73
C ALA A 44 -9.60 -1.45 22.29
N ALA A 45 -10.16 -0.76 21.30
CA ALA A 45 -9.80 -0.83 19.89
C ALA A 45 -10.06 0.54 19.22
N VAL A 46 -9.37 0.79 18.11
CA VAL A 46 -9.57 1.94 17.21
C VAL A 46 -9.29 1.43 15.81
N ASP A 47 -10.33 1.31 15.01
CA ASP A 47 -10.25 0.83 13.64
C ASP A 47 -10.67 1.97 12.71
N ASN A 48 -10.07 2.04 11.52
CA ASN A 48 -10.36 3.08 10.53
C ASN A 48 -10.62 2.45 9.18
N THR A 49 -11.40 3.15 8.37
CA THR A 49 -11.55 2.86 6.95
C THR A 49 -11.75 4.15 6.16
N PHE A 50 -11.41 4.15 4.88
CA PHE A 50 -11.73 5.26 3.99
C PHE A 50 -13.22 5.21 3.56
N GLY A 51 -13.89 6.37 3.61
CA GLY A 51 -15.24 6.57 3.10
C GLY A 51 -15.24 7.33 1.76
N ASP A 52 -16.29 8.13 1.53
CA ASP A 52 -16.41 9.00 0.35
C ASP A 52 -15.12 9.80 0.08
N VAL A 53 -14.59 9.73 -1.15
CA VAL A 53 -13.42 10.49 -1.60
C VAL A 53 -13.80 11.59 -2.60
N THR A 54 -13.13 12.73 -2.52
CA THR A 54 -13.29 13.88 -3.41
C THR A 54 -11.92 14.54 -3.65
N ASN A 55 -11.81 15.44 -4.64
CA ASN A 55 -10.55 16.17 -4.91
C ASN A 55 -10.05 17.00 -3.71
N GLU A 56 -10.94 17.56 -2.88
CA GLU A 56 -10.54 18.42 -1.74
C GLU A 56 -10.30 17.61 -0.45
N THR A 57 -11.08 16.54 -0.23
CA THR A 57 -11.06 15.74 1.01
C THR A 57 -11.42 14.27 0.81
N THR A 58 -10.80 13.39 1.59
CA THR A 58 -11.21 11.99 1.80
C THR A 58 -11.86 11.84 3.18
N VAL A 59 -13.00 11.15 3.29
CA VAL A 59 -13.57 10.78 4.59
C VAL A 59 -12.76 9.64 5.21
N VAL A 60 -12.43 9.76 6.50
CA VAL A 60 -11.97 8.64 7.35
C VAL A 60 -13.07 8.34 8.36
N GLU A 61 -13.62 7.13 8.30
CA GLU A 61 -14.56 6.59 9.28
C GLU A 61 -13.75 5.88 10.39
N THR A 62 -14.01 6.19 11.67
CA THR A 62 -13.30 5.58 12.81
C THR A 62 -14.25 4.89 13.79
N ASP A 63 -14.03 3.59 14.01
CA ASP A 63 -14.80 2.72 14.92
C ASP A 63 -14.11 2.68 16.31
N LEU A 64 -14.29 3.72 17.14
CA LEU A 64 -13.60 3.83 18.44
C LEU A 64 -14.31 3.01 19.54
N VAL A 65 -13.72 1.90 19.97
CA VAL A 65 -14.28 1.05 21.04
C VAL A 65 -13.73 1.47 22.41
N VAL A 66 -14.58 2.07 23.25
CA VAL A 66 -14.24 2.42 24.65
C VAL A 66 -14.82 1.40 25.62
N SER A 67 -13.96 0.83 26.47
CA SER A 67 -14.37 -0.05 27.58
C SER A 67 -14.54 0.73 28.87
N ASN A 68 -15.76 0.75 29.41
CA ASN A 68 -16.06 1.32 30.73
C ASN A 68 -16.27 0.19 31.77
N PRO A 69 -15.28 -0.07 32.65
CA PRO A 69 -15.39 -1.12 33.68
C PRO A 69 -16.35 -0.77 34.84
N ASN A 70 -16.95 0.43 34.84
CA ASN A 70 -17.85 0.85 35.90
C ASN A 70 -19.27 0.28 35.71
N PRO A 71 -19.98 -0.08 36.80
CA PRO A 71 -21.38 -0.55 36.74
C PRO A 71 -22.39 0.60 36.48
N VAL A 72 -21.93 1.75 36.00
CA VAL A 72 -22.71 2.92 35.60
C VAL A 72 -22.08 3.53 34.35
N GLY A 73 -22.91 3.85 33.35
CA GLY A 73 -22.47 4.54 32.14
C GLY A 73 -22.11 6.01 32.39
N ILE A 74 -21.37 6.59 31.46
CA ILE A 74 -20.96 8.00 31.43
C ILE A 74 -21.69 8.66 30.25
N GLY A 75 -22.16 9.90 30.40
CA GLY A 75 -23.09 10.51 29.44
C GLY A 75 -22.80 11.96 29.09
N LEU A 76 -23.42 12.38 27.98
CA LEU A 76 -23.45 13.67 27.26
C LEU A 76 -22.76 14.90 27.88
N ASP A 77 -22.94 15.18 29.17
CA ASP A 77 -22.52 16.44 29.79
C ASP A 77 -21.11 16.34 30.42
N GLY A 78 -20.16 15.75 29.69
CA GLY A 78 -18.75 15.68 30.12
C GLY A 78 -17.97 14.42 29.73
N VAL A 79 -18.08 14.00 28.46
CA VAL A 79 -17.06 13.19 27.76
C VAL A 79 -16.86 13.79 26.37
N SER A 80 -15.61 14.07 26.01
CA SER A 80 -15.20 14.45 24.65
C SER A 80 -14.12 13.48 24.17
N VAL A 81 -14.13 13.19 22.88
CA VAL A 81 -13.03 12.52 22.18
C VAL A 81 -12.40 13.55 21.24
N ASN A 82 -11.07 13.65 21.22
CA ASN A 82 -10.33 14.27 20.13
C ASN A 82 -9.46 13.19 19.48
N TYR A 83 -9.20 13.34 18.19
CA TYR A 83 -8.64 12.32 17.32
C TYR A 83 -7.72 12.95 16.28
N THR A 84 -6.57 12.35 16.02
CA THR A 84 -5.63 12.79 14.97
C THR A 84 -5.06 11.58 14.24
N VAL A 85 -5.11 11.60 12.91
CA VAL A 85 -4.38 10.67 12.03
C VAL A 85 -3.18 11.41 11.47
N SER A 86 -1.99 10.81 11.60
CA SER A 86 -0.77 11.31 10.98
C SER A 86 -0.08 10.21 10.17
N MET A 87 0.51 10.57 9.04
CA MET A 87 1.32 9.67 8.21
C MET A 87 2.73 10.25 8.15
N ASN A 88 3.74 9.53 8.66
CA ASN A 88 5.11 10.05 8.85
C ASN A 88 5.18 11.39 9.62
N ALA A 89 4.28 11.57 10.60
CA ALA A 89 4.08 12.80 11.37
C ALA A 89 3.64 14.05 10.56
N VAL A 90 3.19 13.88 9.31
CA VAL A 90 2.30 14.83 8.63
C VAL A 90 0.88 14.62 9.17
N GLU A 91 0.26 15.67 9.72
CA GLU A 91 -1.14 15.61 10.18
C GLU A 91 -2.08 15.56 8.97
N MET A 92 -2.79 14.44 8.80
CA MET A 92 -3.65 14.19 7.64
C MET A 92 -5.11 14.56 7.93
N ALA A 93 -5.59 14.16 9.10
CA ALA A 93 -6.97 14.36 9.56
C ALA A 93 -6.99 14.66 11.07
N GLN A 94 -7.84 15.60 11.49
CA GLN A 94 -8.05 15.91 12.91
C GLN A 94 -9.56 16.04 13.21
N GLY A 95 -10.07 15.17 14.08
CA GLY A 95 -11.48 15.02 14.39
C GLY A 95 -11.79 15.10 15.88
N GLY A 96 -13.09 15.16 16.21
CA GLY A 96 -13.52 15.14 17.61
C GLY A 96 -15.02 15.18 17.81
N ARG A 97 -15.49 14.52 18.89
CA ARG A 97 -16.91 14.40 19.23
C ARG A 97 -17.13 14.76 20.70
N GLU A 98 -17.82 15.87 20.93
CA GLU A 98 -18.32 16.23 22.26
C GLU A 98 -19.58 15.44 22.62
N GLY A 99 -19.75 15.17 23.91
CA GLY A 99 -20.99 14.64 24.47
C GLY A 99 -21.27 13.18 24.11
N VAL A 100 -20.24 12.36 24.06
CA VAL A 100 -20.39 10.92 23.83
C VAL A 100 -21.08 10.22 25.01
N ARG A 101 -21.88 9.19 24.74
CA ARG A 101 -22.40 8.27 25.77
C ARG A 101 -21.59 6.98 25.79
N VAL A 102 -20.87 6.72 26.87
CA VAL A 102 -20.19 5.44 27.08
C VAL A 102 -21.05 4.56 27.98
N GLY A 103 -21.36 3.35 27.52
CA GLY A 103 -22.19 2.38 28.23
C GLY A 103 -21.51 1.76 29.46
N THR A 104 -21.86 0.52 29.77
CA THR A 104 -21.16 -0.31 30.78
C THR A 104 -20.57 -1.52 30.08
N GLY A 105 -19.28 -1.79 30.25
CA GLY A 105 -18.52 -2.63 29.32
C GLY A 105 -18.11 -1.82 28.08
N ASN A 106 -17.92 -2.50 26.95
CA ASN A 106 -17.52 -1.87 25.70
C ASN A 106 -18.66 -1.04 25.09
N SER A 107 -18.30 0.02 24.36
CA SER A 107 -19.20 0.84 23.56
C SER A 107 -18.41 1.41 22.39
N THR A 108 -18.84 1.10 21.18
CA THR A 108 -18.33 1.73 19.95
C THR A 108 -18.80 3.18 19.90
N ILE A 109 -17.94 4.03 19.33
CA ILE A 109 -18.15 5.46 19.10
C ILE A 109 -17.72 5.71 17.67
N ASP A 110 -18.69 5.60 16.77
CA ASP A 110 -18.59 6.04 15.38
C ASP A 110 -18.12 7.51 15.30
N LEU A 111 -17.11 7.78 14.46
CA LEU A 111 -16.57 9.11 14.16
C LEU A 111 -16.37 9.21 12.64
N GLU A 112 -16.62 10.39 12.09
CA GLU A 112 -16.34 10.76 10.70
C GLU A 112 -15.34 11.93 10.77
N THR A 113 -14.23 11.88 10.03
CA THR A 113 -13.22 12.94 9.98
C THR A 113 -12.75 13.17 8.55
N ASP A 114 -12.72 14.42 8.10
CA ASP A 114 -12.18 14.78 6.79
C ASP A 114 -10.64 14.81 6.83
N LEU A 115 -9.99 14.00 6.00
CA LEU A 115 -8.59 14.14 5.59
C LEU A 115 -8.51 15.23 4.52
N GLN A 116 -7.52 16.13 4.59
CA GLN A 116 -7.31 17.18 3.59
C GLN A 116 -6.31 16.72 2.54
N ASN A 117 -6.70 16.68 1.27
CA ASN A 117 -5.85 16.15 0.19
C ASN A 117 -4.61 17.02 -0.06
N ASP A 118 -4.67 18.32 0.26
CA ASP A 118 -3.53 19.24 0.34
C ASP A 118 -2.33 18.69 1.17
N ALA A 119 -2.55 17.73 2.08
CA ALA A 119 -1.50 17.10 2.87
C ALA A 119 -0.78 15.94 2.14
N ILE A 120 -1.39 15.35 1.11
CA ILE A 120 -0.85 14.18 0.39
C ILE A 120 0.52 14.46 -0.24
N PRO A 121 0.77 15.58 -0.94
CA PRO A 121 2.11 15.88 -1.45
C PRO A 121 3.18 15.94 -0.35
N ALA A 122 2.85 16.46 0.83
CA ALA A 122 3.78 16.53 1.95
C ALA A 122 4.03 15.16 2.60
N TRP A 123 3.01 14.31 2.69
CA TRP A 123 3.14 12.92 3.11
C TRP A 123 3.98 12.10 2.12
N TRP A 124 3.65 12.11 0.82
CA TRP A 124 4.37 11.39 -0.22
C TRP A 124 5.88 11.71 -0.21
N VAL A 125 6.20 13.00 -0.14
CA VAL A 125 7.58 13.50 -0.03
C VAL A 125 8.30 13.00 1.23
N SER A 126 7.58 12.66 2.30
CA SER A 126 8.15 12.01 3.49
C SER A 126 8.27 10.49 3.35
N HIS A 127 7.32 9.84 2.68
CA HIS A 127 7.31 8.39 2.39
C HIS A 127 8.51 7.99 1.55
N VAL A 128 8.71 8.64 0.39
CA VAL A 128 9.85 8.36 -0.50
C VAL A 128 11.19 8.68 0.19
N ARG A 129 11.27 9.73 1.02
CA ARG A 129 12.47 10.07 1.80
C ARG A 129 12.76 9.12 2.97
N ASN A 130 11.82 8.25 3.33
CA ASN A 130 11.97 7.23 4.37
C ASN A 130 12.22 5.82 3.77
N ASP A 131 12.78 5.77 2.55
CA ASP A 131 13.00 4.54 1.77
C ASP A 131 11.67 3.80 1.46
N GLU A 132 10.65 4.56 1.01
CA GLU A 132 9.29 4.08 0.73
C GLU A 132 8.53 3.50 1.93
N ARG A 133 8.66 4.15 3.09
CA ARG A 133 8.02 3.71 4.33
C ARG A 133 7.14 4.79 4.94
N THR A 134 5.95 4.37 5.37
CA THR A 134 4.99 5.21 6.08
C THR A 134 4.64 4.61 7.43
N THR A 135 5.00 5.31 8.52
CA THR A 135 4.37 5.08 9.82
C THR A 135 3.05 5.86 9.89
N VAL A 136 1.93 5.14 9.86
CA VAL A 136 0.62 5.69 10.23
C VAL A 136 0.53 5.70 11.75
N SER A 137 0.27 6.86 12.34
CA SER A 137 0.07 7.03 13.77
C SER A 137 -1.31 7.62 14.04
N ILE A 138 -2.02 6.99 14.96
CA ILE A 138 -3.42 7.22 15.29
C ILE A 138 -3.49 7.59 16.76
N ASP A 139 -3.65 8.89 17.06
CA ASP A 139 -3.70 9.44 18.41
C ASP A 139 -5.14 9.79 18.82
N ALA A 140 -5.60 9.25 19.95
CA ALA A 140 -6.94 9.46 20.49
C ALA A 140 -6.91 9.87 21.97
N THR A 141 -7.42 11.08 22.27
CA THR A 141 -7.55 11.59 23.65
C THR A 141 -9.01 11.62 24.09
N VAL A 142 -9.37 10.72 25.00
CA VAL A 142 -10.71 10.66 25.63
C VAL A 142 -10.70 11.45 26.95
N THR A 143 -11.34 12.61 26.99
CA THR A 143 -11.43 13.49 28.17
C THR A 143 -12.79 13.40 28.84
N SER A 144 -12.83 13.44 30.18
CA SER A 144 -14.08 13.57 30.96
C SER A 144 -14.03 14.69 31.99
N ASP A 145 -14.76 15.78 31.71
CA ASP A 145 -14.89 16.96 32.58
C ASP A 145 -15.43 16.62 33.97
N ARG A 146 -16.33 15.64 34.04
CA ARG A 146 -16.97 15.19 35.28
C ARG A 146 -15.97 14.64 36.29
N ILE A 147 -14.84 14.12 35.82
CA ILE A 147 -13.79 13.49 36.63
C ILE A 147 -12.50 14.33 36.60
N GLY A 148 -12.32 15.20 35.60
CA GLY A 148 -11.13 16.02 35.41
C GLY A 148 -9.92 15.18 34.98
N ARG A 149 -10.11 14.28 34.01
CA ARG A 149 -9.08 13.35 33.51
C ARG A 149 -9.19 13.17 32.00
N SER A 150 -8.06 13.07 31.32
CA SER A 150 -7.91 12.43 30.01
C SER A 150 -7.45 10.98 30.18
N VAL A 151 -7.64 10.20 29.12
CA VAL A 151 -6.91 8.98 28.80
C VAL A 151 -6.50 9.10 27.34
N ASP A 152 -5.21 8.93 27.09
CA ASP A 152 -4.59 9.05 25.78
C ASP A 152 -4.25 7.65 25.26
N PHE A 153 -4.43 7.42 23.97
CA PHE A 153 -4.21 6.16 23.27
C PHE A 153 -3.54 6.43 21.92
N THR A 154 -2.54 5.63 21.57
CA THR A 154 -1.82 5.72 20.30
C THR A 154 -1.78 4.32 19.67
N ARG A 155 -2.15 4.17 18.39
CA ARG A 155 -1.93 2.97 17.57
C ARG A 155 -1.01 3.36 16.42
N GLU A 156 0.03 2.58 16.17
CA GLU A 156 0.97 2.78 15.06
C GLU A 156 0.93 1.55 14.14
N ARG A 157 0.98 1.79 12.83
CA ARG A 157 1.12 0.78 11.76
C ARG A 157 2.21 1.26 10.81
N GLU A 158 3.00 0.33 10.27
CA GLU A 158 3.95 0.62 9.22
C GLU A 158 3.44 0.05 7.90
N ILE A 159 3.69 0.79 6.81
CA ILE A 159 3.40 0.43 5.43
C ILE A 159 4.71 0.61 4.66
N GLU A 160 4.99 -0.31 3.76
CA GLU A 160 6.17 -0.30 2.89
C GLU A 160 5.67 -0.47 1.45
N THR A 161 6.19 0.31 0.50
CA THR A 161 6.00 0.09 -0.95
C THR A 161 7.34 -0.20 -1.62
N ASP A 162 7.29 -0.64 -2.87
CA ASP A 162 8.48 -0.83 -3.71
C ASP A 162 8.16 -0.44 -5.15
N LEU A 163 7.98 0.87 -5.37
CA LEU A 163 7.52 1.51 -6.60
C LEU A 163 8.52 1.45 -7.76
N LEU A 164 9.77 1.00 -7.52
CA LEU A 164 10.86 1.08 -8.50
C LEU A 164 11.74 -0.17 -8.60
N SER A 165 11.69 -1.18 -7.70
CA SER A 165 12.65 -2.29 -7.80
C SER A 165 12.48 -3.09 -9.08
N ALA A 166 11.25 -3.31 -9.58
CA ALA A 166 11.02 -4.08 -10.80
C ALA A 166 11.50 -3.38 -12.08
N PHE A 167 11.78 -2.07 -12.04
CA PHE A 167 12.51 -1.37 -13.12
C PHE A 167 13.96 -1.88 -13.26
N ASN A 168 14.54 -2.44 -12.20
CA ASN A 168 15.90 -2.97 -12.20
C ASN A 168 15.94 -4.36 -12.86
N SER A 169 16.39 -4.42 -14.12
CA SER A 169 16.41 -5.64 -14.92
C SER A 169 17.76 -5.85 -15.61
N ASP A 170 18.13 -7.11 -15.80
CA ASP A 170 19.27 -7.57 -16.61
C ASP A 170 18.80 -8.25 -17.93
N GLU A 171 17.51 -8.11 -18.26
CA GLU A 171 16.94 -8.72 -19.47
C GLU A 171 17.26 -7.90 -20.72
N THR A 172 17.99 -8.55 -21.64
CA THR A 172 18.36 -7.99 -22.93
C THR A 172 17.17 -7.91 -23.88
N ARG A 173 16.63 -6.70 -24.03
CA ARG A 173 15.47 -6.38 -24.87
C ARG A 173 15.93 -5.70 -26.17
N PRO A 174 15.40 -6.06 -27.34
CA PRO A 174 15.68 -5.33 -28.58
C PRO A 174 15.04 -3.93 -28.57
N VAL A 175 15.50 -3.08 -29.49
CA VAL A 175 14.80 -1.84 -29.88
C VAL A 175 14.63 -1.88 -31.39
N ASN A 176 13.39 -1.80 -31.85
CA ASN A 176 13.00 -1.94 -33.25
C ASN A 176 12.46 -0.61 -33.76
N ALA A 177 12.99 -0.10 -34.87
CA ALA A 177 12.56 1.16 -35.47
C ALA A 177 11.39 1.00 -36.46
N ASP A 178 11.05 -0.23 -36.86
CA ASP A 178 10.01 -0.57 -37.85
C ASP A 178 10.12 0.24 -39.17
N SER A 179 11.36 0.64 -39.49
CA SER A 179 11.66 1.68 -40.46
C SER A 179 12.43 1.11 -41.64
N ALA A 180 11.88 1.27 -42.85
CA ALA A 180 12.49 0.82 -44.11
C ALA A 180 13.79 1.55 -44.51
N LEU A 181 14.42 2.27 -43.57
CA LEU A 181 15.71 2.96 -43.70
C LEU A 181 16.85 2.26 -42.94
N THR A 182 16.54 1.28 -42.08
CA THR A 182 17.51 0.52 -41.26
C THR A 182 17.07 -0.94 -41.17
N ASP A 183 17.99 -1.83 -40.80
CA ASP A 183 17.65 -3.19 -40.37
C ASP A 183 17.43 -3.20 -38.84
N ASP A 184 16.47 -4.00 -38.37
CA ASP A 184 16.12 -4.15 -36.96
C ASP A 184 16.71 -5.44 -36.33
N PRO A 185 17.02 -5.45 -35.03
CA PRO A 185 16.92 -4.33 -34.09
C PRO A 185 18.09 -3.34 -34.25
N ILE A 186 17.80 -2.04 -34.08
CA ILE A 186 18.78 -0.97 -34.20
C ILE A 186 19.75 -0.92 -33.01
N LEU A 187 19.25 -1.25 -31.82
CA LEU A 187 19.93 -1.28 -30.52
C LEU A 187 19.39 -2.47 -29.70
N TYR A 188 20.08 -2.81 -28.62
CA TYR A 188 19.51 -3.58 -27.51
C TYR A 188 19.65 -2.78 -26.22
N VAL A 189 18.71 -2.92 -25.28
CA VAL A 189 18.89 -2.50 -23.89
C VAL A 189 19.20 -3.74 -23.08
N ASN A 190 20.40 -3.80 -22.49
CA ASN A 190 20.89 -4.98 -21.79
C ASN A 190 20.60 -4.94 -20.29
N GLU A 191 20.42 -3.75 -19.73
CA GLU A 191 20.30 -3.49 -18.30
C GLU A 191 19.47 -2.20 -18.12
N THR A 192 18.54 -2.22 -17.15
CA THR A 192 17.88 -1.02 -16.64
C THR A 192 18.11 -0.93 -15.14
N ARG A 193 18.28 0.30 -14.63
CA ARG A 193 18.41 0.63 -13.20
C ARG A 193 17.59 1.86 -12.88
N GLY A 194 16.93 1.86 -11.72
CA GLY A 194 16.05 2.95 -11.30
C GLY A 194 16.11 3.15 -9.79
N GLN A 195 16.16 4.40 -9.35
CA GLN A 195 16.14 4.80 -7.95
C GLN A 195 15.55 6.21 -7.77
N TRP A 196 15.06 6.51 -6.58
CA TRP A 196 14.62 7.86 -6.24
C TRP A 196 15.79 8.85 -6.21
N GLY A 197 15.56 10.03 -6.80
CA GLY A 197 16.48 11.16 -6.79
C GLY A 197 16.26 12.10 -5.60
N SER A 198 16.65 13.37 -5.75
CA SER A 198 16.57 14.35 -4.64
C SER A 198 15.17 14.96 -4.49
N VAL A 199 14.26 14.19 -3.89
CA VAL A 199 12.84 14.56 -3.65
C VAL A 199 12.70 15.94 -3.00
N SER A 200 11.89 16.81 -3.62
CA SER A 200 11.63 18.19 -3.21
C SER A 200 10.19 18.37 -2.68
N GLU A 201 9.70 19.60 -2.52
CA GLU A 201 8.27 19.85 -2.21
C GLU A 201 7.40 19.82 -3.48
N SER A 202 7.95 20.21 -4.65
CA SER A 202 7.23 20.34 -5.93
C SER A 202 7.39 19.15 -6.88
N GLU A 203 8.50 18.42 -6.76
CA GLU A 203 8.92 17.37 -7.69
C GLU A 203 9.49 16.17 -6.92
N THR A 204 9.15 14.96 -7.35
CA THR A 204 9.76 13.70 -6.92
C THR A 204 10.53 13.09 -8.11
N PRO A 205 11.88 13.25 -8.19
CA PRO A 205 12.66 12.74 -9.30
C PRO A 205 12.91 11.23 -9.20
N ILE A 206 12.92 10.55 -10.35
CA ILE A 206 13.34 9.16 -10.53
C ILE A 206 14.59 9.19 -11.42
N ASP A 207 15.74 8.84 -10.86
CA ASP A 207 17.00 8.73 -11.59
C ASP A 207 17.11 7.31 -12.18
N MET A 208 17.26 7.24 -13.51
CA MET A 208 17.26 6.02 -14.31
C MET A 208 18.55 5.88 -15.12
N GLU A 209 19.06 4.66 -15.25
CA GLU A 209 20.17 4.32 -16.15
C GLU A 209 19.79 3.16 -17.09
N PHE A 210 20.11 3.31 -18.37
CA PHE A 210 19.89 2.32 -19.43
C PHE A 210 21.24 1.94 -20.07
N THR A 211 21.71 0.70 -19.88
CA THR A 211 22.93 0.23 -20.58
C THR A 211 22.54 -0.37 -21.93
N VAL A 212 22.83 0.38 -23.01
CA VAL A 212 22.45 0.03 -24.39
C VAL A 212 23.63 -0.56 -25.17
N TYR A 213 23.35 -1.49 -26.07
CA TYR A 213 24.32 -2.07 -27.02
C TYR A 213 23.98 -1.68 -28.46
N ASN A 214 24.98 -1.26 -29.23
CA ASN A 214 24.84 -1.08 -30.67
C ASN A 214 25.29 -2.33 -31.45
N PRO A 215 24.38 -3.16 -31.98
CA PRO A 215 24.70 -4.36 -32.76
C PRO A 215 25.13 -4.06 -34.21
N ASN A 216 25.18 -2.81 -34.64
CA ASN A 216 25.51 -2.42 -36.00
C ASN A 216 26.99 -2.06 -36.15
N ILE A 217 27.42 -1.81 -37.40
CA ILE A 217 28.82 -1.48 -37.76
C ILE A 217 29.06 0.01 -37.97
N GLU A 218 28.02 0.82 -37.83
CA GLU A 218 28.04 2.28 -37.86
C GLU A 218 27.52 2.79 -36.50
N PRO A 219 28.02 3.93 -36.00
CA PRO A 219 27.51 4.54 -34.77
C PRO A 219 26.12 5.16 -35.02
N TYR A 220 25.32 5.24 -33.96
CA TYR A 220 24.09 6.03 -33.92
C TYR A 220 24.26 7.20 -32.95
N ALA A 221 23.51 8.28 -33.15
CA ALA A 221 23.29 9.29 -32.13
C ALA A 221 21.84 9.21 -31.66
N ILE A 222 21.62 9.12 -30.35
CA ILE A 222 20.32 9.34 -29.73
C ILE A 222 20.30 10.83 -29.38
N THR A 223 19.46 11.61 -30.04
CA THR A 223 19.40 13.07 -29.91
C THR A 223 18.42 13.54 -28.84
N GLU A 224 17.47 12.69 -28.46
CA GLU A 224 16.47 12.93 -27.42
C GLU A 224 15.97 11.56 -26.90
N ILE A 225 15.84 11.39 -25.59
CA ILE A 225 15.00 10.35 -24.97
C ILE A 225 13.89 11.07 -24.22
N GLY A 226 12.66 10.85 -24.65
CA GLY A 226 11.46 11.36 -23.99
C GLY A 226 10.82 10.32 -23.08
N TYR A 227 10.05 10.81 -22.11
CA TYR A 227 9.26 10.00 -21.19
C TYR A 227 7.93 10.67 -20.88
N ASP A 228 6.93 9.85 -20.56
CA ASP A 228 5.64 10.24 -20.01
C ASP A 228 5.31 9.31 -18.83
N VAL A 229 4.95 9.87 -17.67
CA VAL A 229 4.59 9.12 -16.45
C VAL A 229 3.12 9.33 -16.11
N THR A 230 2.43 8.23 -15.82
CA THR A 230 1.05 8.22 -15.31
C THR A 230 0.91 7.36 -14.07
N MET A 231 -0.01 7.72 -13.18
CA MET A 231 -0.47 6.86 -12.08
C MET A 231 -2.00 6.82 -12.10
N ASN A 232 -2.60 5.63 -12.32
CA ASN A 232 -4.05 5.47 -12.53
C ASN A 232 -4.64 6.45 -13.59
N ASP A 233 -4.05 6.47 -14.80
CA ASP A 233 -4.35 7.43 -15.89
C ASP A 233 -4.14 8.93 -15.57
N VAL A 234 -3.74 9.32 -14.35
CA VAL A 234 -3.38 10.71 -14.02
C VAL A 234 -2.00 11.03 -14.57
N GLU A 235 -1.88 12.09 -15.38
CA GLU A 235 -0.62 12.60 -15.94
C GLU A 235 0.25 13.17 -14.81
N MET A 236 1.25 12.39 -14.37
CA MET A 236 2.14 12.76 -13.27
C MET A 236 3.34 13.59 -13.72
N GLY A 237 3.71 13.54 -15.00
CA GLY A 237 4.76 14.38 -15.58
C GLY A 237 5.34 13.79 -16.86
N GLY A 238 5.85 14.64 -17.74
CA GLY A 238 6.49 14.23 -18.99
C GLY A 238 7.64 15.17 -19.38
N GLY A 239 8.61 14.67 -20.13
CA GLY A 239 9.83 15.41 -20.44
C GLY A 239 10.78 14.68 -21.37
N ALA A 240 12.00 15.21 -21.54
CA ALA A 240 13.04 14.59 -22.36
C ALA A 240 14.45 15.00 -21.94
N THR A 241 15.46 14.25 -22.39
CA THR A 241 16.90 14.54 -22.18
C THR A 241 17.40 15.70 -23.06
N ASP A 242 18.08 16.68 -22.45
CA ASP A 242 18.84 17.74 -23.15
C ASP A 242 20.21 17.25 -23.73
N GLU A 243 20.62 16.00 -23.48
CA GLU A 243 21.95 15.46 -23.85
C GLU A 243 21.89 14.42 -24.99
N GLU A 244 22.86 14.50 -25.92
CA GLU A 244 22.99 13.64 -27.10
C GLU A 244 24.01 12.50 -26.83
N TYR A 245 23.61 11.25 -27.05
CA TYR A 245 24.44 10.06 -26.78
C TYR A 245 24.86 9.34 -28.06
N VAL A 246 26.18 9.24 -28.32
CA VAL A 246 26.74 8.65 -29.56
C VAL A 246 27.21 7.21 -29.34
N ILE A 247 26.30 6.25 -29.55
CA ILE A 247 26.50 4.83 -29.28
C ILE A 247 27.41 4.21 -30.35
N GLN A 248 28.66 3.89 -29.99
CA GLN A 248 29.67 3.46 -30.96
C GLN A 248 29.38 2.06 -31.53
N SER A 249 29.80 1.84 -32.78
CA SER A 249 29.72 0.54 -33.46
C SER A 249 30.25 -0.60 -32.58
N ARG A 250 29.38 -1.57 -32.24
CA ARG A 250 29.70 -2.75 -31.42
C ARG A 250 30.13 -2.45 -29.97
N SER A 251 29.82 -1.27 -29.42
CA SER A 251 30.03 -0.96 -28.00
C SER A 251 28.75 -1.06 -27.17
N LEU A 252 28.94 -1.10 -25.86
CA LEU A 252 27.94 -0.65 -24.89
C LEU A 252 28.11 0.87 -24.68
N GLU A 253 27.06 1.52 -24.20
CA GLU A 253 27.06 2.87 -23.61
C GLU A 253 25.98 2.88 -22.51
N THR A 254 26.14 3.66 -21.45
CA THR A 254 25.11 3.81 -20.39
C THR A 254 24.54 5.22 -20.46
N ILE A 255 23.22 5.31 -20.56
CA ILE A 255 22.48 6.56 -20.74
C ILE A 255 21.72 6.87 -19.46
N GLY A 256 21.87 8.09 -18.95
CA GLY A 256 21.12 8.57 -17.78
C GLY A 256 19.88 9.36 -18.19
N LEU A 257 18.79 9.17 -17.46
CA LEU A 257 17.56 9.96 -17.55
C LEU A 257 17.05 10.25 -16.15
N THR A 258 16.65 11.48 -15.87
CA THR A 258 15.88 11.81 -14.66
C THR A 258 14.44 12.13 -15.07
N ALA A 259 13.52 11.22 -14.77
CA ALA A 259 12.09 11.53 -14.83
C ALA A 259 11.67 12.31 -13.58
N ALA A 260 10.58 13.07 -13.64
CA ALA A 260 10.06 13.79 -12.47
C ALA A 260 8.54 13.66 -12.37
N LEU A 261 8.06 13.27 -11.18
CA LEU A 261 6.65 13.37 -10.82
C LEU A 261 6.38 14.80 -10.31
N GLU A 262 5.38 15.48 -10.89
CA GLU A 262 4.84 16.74 -10.42
C GLU A 262 4.01 16.48 -9.14
N ASN A 263 4.50 16.93 -7.99
CA ASN A 263 3.83 16.70 -6.72
C ASN A 263 2.46 17.42 -6.62
N GLU A 264 2.17 18.38 -7.51
CA GLU A 264 0.85 19.04 -7.65
C GLU A 264 -0.19 18.20 -8.43
N ARG A 265 0.10 16.92 -8.70
CA ARG A 265 -0.84 15.92 -9.24
C ARG A 265 -1.23 14.85 -8.21
N LEU A 266 -0.53 14.78 -7.07
CA LEU A 266 -0.67 13.70 -6.10
C LEU A 266 -2.02 13.73 -5.35
N ASP A 267 -2.68 14.88 -5.25
CA ASP A 267 -4.03 15.02 -4.72
C ASP A 267 -5.11 14.49 -5.71
N GLU A 268 -4.89 14.63 -7.01
CA GLU A 268 -5.74 14.05 -8.06
C GLU A 268 -5.52 12.53 -8.17
N TRP A 269 -4.26 12.07 -8.17
CA TRP A 269 -3.91 10.65 -8.07
C TRP A 269 -4.54 9.99 -6.83
N TRP A 270 -4.45 10.63 -5.66
CA TRP A 270 -4.99 10.07 -4.41
C TRP A 270 -6.50 9.76 -4.46
N VAL A 271 -7.28 10.53 -5.22
CA VAL A 271 -8.69 10.19 -5.48
C VAL A 271 -8.79 8.86 -6.23
N THR A 272 -8.06 8.73 -7.33
CA THR A 272 -8.08 7.51 -8.16
C THR A 272 -7.50 6.28 -7.45
N HIS A 273 -6.62 6.48 -6.45
CA HIS A 273 -6.05 5.39 -5.65
C HIS A 273 -7.07 4.76 -4.70
N LEU A 274 -8.04 5.56 -4.21
CA LEU A 274 -9.07 5.10 -3.27
C LEU A 274 -10.39 4.71 -3.94
N ASP A 275 -10.63 5.15 -5.18
CA ASP A 275 -11.88 4.92 -5.91
C ASP A 275 -12.00 3.48 -6.44
N GLU A 276 -12.92 2.71 -5.84
CA GLU A 276 -13.28 1.34 -6.25
C GLU A 276 -13.73 1.25 -7.72
N GLU A 277 -14.29 2.30 -8.32
CA GLU A 277 -14.74 2.29 -9.72
C GLU A 277 -13.60 2.54 -10.73
N VAL A 278 -12.41 2.98 -10.29
CA VAL A 278 -11.25 3.23 -11.15
C VAL A 278 -10.39 1.96 -11.29
N ASN A 279 -9.59 1.65 -10.26
CA ASN A 279 -8.66 0.51 -10.26
C ASN A 279 -8.83 -0.42 -9.04
N GLY A 280 -9.76 -0.11 -8.13
CA GLY A 280 -9.98 -0.85 -6.89
C GLY A 280 -9.52 -0.05 -5.66
N HIS A 281 -10.00 -0.44 -4.49
CA HIS A 281 -9.71 0.31 -3.27
C HIS A 281 -8.24 0.18 -2.86
N GLN A 282 -7.56 1.31 -2.69
CA GLN A 282 -6.13 1.39 -2.36
C GLN A 282 -5.23 0.68 -3.39
N VAL A 283 -5.55 0.78 -4.68
CA VAL A 283 -4.75 0.25 -5.81
C VAL A 283 -4.18 1.39 -6.67
N SER A 284 -2.93 1.26 -7.13
CA SER A 284 -2.30 2.20 -8.05
C SER A 284 -1.50 1.49 -9.14
N ASP A 285 -1.84 1.72 -10.41
CA ASP A 285 -0.99 1.36 -11.54
C ASP A 285 -0.05 2.54 -11.85
N LEU A 286 1.24 2.37 -11.59
CA LEU A 286 2.31 3.27 -12.05
C LEU A 286 2.77 2.82 -13.43
N ARG A 287 2.71 3.71 -14.43
CA ARG A 287 3.15 3.46 -15.80
C ARG A 287 4.12 4.54 -16.27
N ILE A 288 5.25 4.13 -16.86
CA ILE A 288 6.23 5.02 -17.49
C ILE A 288 6.49 4.56 -18.92
N GLU A 289 6.12 5.40 -19.88
CA GLU A 289 6.36 5.19 -21.31
C GLU A 289 7.59 5.99 -21.76
N PHE A 290 8.33 5.45 -22.73
CA PHE A 290 9.56 6.08 -23.25
C PHE A 290 9.59 6.09 -24.77
N TYR A 291 10.23 7.10 -25.35
CA TYR A 291 10.58 7.14 -26.77
C TYR A 291 12.00 7.67 -26.97
N ALA A 292 12.66 7.30 -28.07
CA ALA A 292 13.95 7.84 -28.46
C ALA A 292 13.87 8.49 -29.85
N VAL A 293 14.51 9.65 -30.02
CA VAL A 293 14.81 10.23 -31.34
C VAL A 293 16.25 9.88 -31.69
N ILE A 294 16.42 9.24 -32.85
CA ILE A 294 17.70 8.61 -33.23
C ILE A 294 18.11 9.12 -34.62
N GLU A 295 19.26 9.80 -34.70
CA GLU A 295 19.88 10.14 -35.98
C GLU A 295 20.58 8.90 -36.57
N LEU A 296 20.03 8.40 -37.67
CA LEU A 296 20.65 7.34 -38.48
C LEU A 296 21.88 7.90 -39.23
N PRO A 297 22.89 7.07 -39.59
CA PRO A 297 24.11 7.48 -40.33
C PRO A 297 23.90 8.25 -41.65
N SER A 298 22.66 8.37 -42.13
CA SER A 298 22.27 9.20 -43.27
C SER A 298 22.04 10.69 -42.95
N GLY A 299 22.01 11.08 -41.66
CA GLY A 299 21.52 12.39 -41.22
C GLY A 299 19.99 12.49 -41.29
N THR A 300 19.30 11.41 -40.91
CA THR A 300 17.83 11.34 -40.83
C THR A 300 17.44 10.87 -39.44
N GLU A 301 16.65 11.68 -38.74
CA GLU A 301 16.08 11.34 -37.44
C GLU A 301 14.87 10.42 -37.59
N VAL A 302 14.75 9.44 -36.69
CA VAL A 302 13.57 8.57 -36.53
C VAL A 302 13.17 8.57 -35.06
N THR A 303 11.92 8.87 -34.76
CA THR A 303 11.33 8.65 -33.43
C THR A 303 10.93 7.18 -33.32
N VAL A 304 11.42 6.50 -32.29
CA VAL A 304 11.19 5.09 -32.02
C VAL A 304 10.50 4.97 -30.65
N PRO A 305 9.28 4.41 -30.55
CA PRO A 305 8.68 4.08 -29.27
C PRO A 305 9.49 2.94 -28.63
N LEU A 306 9.71 3.02 -27.33
CA LEU A 306 10.49 2.00 -26.60
C LEU A 306 9.52 1.07 -25.85
N ASP A 307 8.56 0.50 -26.58
CA ASP A 307 7.45 -0.27 -26.01
C ASP A 307 7.92 -1.40 -25.07
N GLU A 308 9.02 -2.09 -25.42
CA GLU A 308 9.64 -3.17 -24.63
C GLU A 308 10.35 -2.66 -23.35
N LEU A 309 10.50 -1.33 -23.18
CA LEU A 309 11.04 -0.67 -21.99
C LEU A 309 9.97 0.02 -21.14
N THR A 310 8.71 0.02 -21.58
CA THR A 310 7.59 0.55 -20.79
C THR A 310 7.58 -0.10 -19.41
N TYR A 311 7.59 0.72 -18.36
CA TYR A 311 7.47 0.25 -17.00
C TYR A 311 6.00 0.26 -16.60
N GLU A 312 5.51 -0.82 -16.00
CA GLU A 312 4.16 -0.95 -15.43
C GLU A 312 4.28 -1.71 -14.11
N GLU A 313 3.74 -1.14 -13.03
CA GLU A 313 3.74 -1.70 -11.68
C GLU A 313 2.38 -1.47 -11.02
N THR A 314 1.81 -2.50 -10.38
CA THR A 314 0.53 -2.40 -9.65
C THR A 314 0.79 -2.46 -8.15
N ILE A 315 0.56 -1.35 -7.45
CA ILE A 315 0.81 -1.16 -6.03
C ILE A 315 -0.51 -1.19 -5.28
N GLU A 316 -0.75 -2.29 -4.55
CA GLU A 316 -1.82 -2.41 -3.56
C GLU A 316 -1.32 -1.89 -2.20
N THR A 317 -2.14 -1.10 -1.48
CA THR A 317 -1.85 -0.70 -0.10
C THR A 317 -2.99 -1.04 0.86
N ASP A 318 -2.67 -1.15 2.14
CA ASP A 318 -3.65 -1.24 3.23
C ASP A 318 -3.16 -0.32 4.35
N ILE A 319 -3.67 0.91 4.34
CA ILE A 319 -3.17 2.00 5.17
C ILE A 319 -3.63 1.86 6.62
N PHE A 320 -4.83 1.31 6.86
CA PHE A 320 -5.44 1.25 8.18
C PHE A 320 -5.53 -0.15 8.81
N GLY A 321 -5.40 -1.24 8.05
CA GLY A 321 -5.75 -2.59 8.49
C GLY A 321 -7.22 -2.89 8.25
N GLU A 322 -7.72 -2.59 7.06
CA GLU A 322 -9.14 -2.76 6.74
C GLU A 322 -9.54 -4.24 6.66
N GLY A 323 -10.62 -4.60 7.35
CA GLY A 323 -11.10 -5.98 7.46
C GLY A 323 -10.47 -6.82 8.59
N ASP A 324 -9.40 -6.35 9.25
CA ASP A 324 -8.84 -6.99 10.45
C ASP A 324 -9.80 -6.78 11.65
N ASP A 325 -10.71 -7.73 11.85
CA ASP A 325 -11.82 -7.64 12.82
C ASP A 325 -11.34 -7.81 14.28
N VAL A 326 -10.65 -6.80 14.83
CA VAL A 326 -10.12 -6.76 16.23
C VAL A 326 -11.19 -6.85 17.33
N ARG A 327 -12.46 -7.04 16.93
CA ARG A 327 -13.61 -7.28 17.81
C ARG A 327 -13.46 -8.55 18.66
N ASP A 328 -12.56 -9.48 18.32
CA ASP A 328 -12.18 -10.64 19.14
C ASP A 328 -10.85 -10.47 19.93
N GLY A 329 -10.67 -9.31 20.57
CA GLY A 329 -9.60 -9.02 21.56
C GLY A 329 -9.66 -9.85 22.86
N GLY A 330 -9.81 -11.18 22.73
CA GLY A 330 -10.26 -12.14 23.73
C GLY A 330 -9.18 -12.85 24.56
N SER A 331 -8.05 -12.20 24.88
CA SER A 331 -7.06 -12.69 25.85
C SER A 331 -6.34 -14.02 25.48
N GLY A 332 -5.65 -14.06 24.34
CA GLY A 332 -4.61 -15.06 24.05
C GLY A 332 -3.24 -14.67 24.66
N SER A 333 -2.47 -15.65 25.15
CA SER A 333 -1.09 -15.47 25.64
C SER A 333 -0.12 -16.25 24.74
N ASP A 334 1.14 -15.83 24.70
CA ASP A 334 2.24 -16.35 23.85
C ASP A 334 2.21 -17.88 23.60
N GLY A 335 2.36 -18.28 22.33
CA GLY A 335 2.21 -19.67 21.90
C GLY A 335 2.89 -20.00 20.55
N ASP A 336 4.19 -19.76 20.47
CA ASP A 336 5.06 -20.11 19.33
C ASP A 336 5.05 -21.63 19.02
N SER A 337 4.52 -22.03 17.86
CA SER A 337 4.81 -23.31 17.18
C SER A 337 4.26 -23.39 15.74
N ASP A 338 5.18 -23.33 14.78
CA ASP A 338 5.23 -24.03 13.48
C ASP A 338 4.24 -25.21 13.22
N GLY A 339 3.66 -25.30 12.01
CA GLY A 339 3.47 -26.58 11.31
C GLY A 339 2.11 -26.98 10.67
N SER A 340 2.01 -26.81 9.33
CA SER A 340 1.25 -27.63 8.34
C SER A 340 -0.30 -27.75 8.32
N ASP A 341 -0.82 -27.55 7.11
CA ASP A 341 -1.98 -28.15 6.42
C ASP A 341 -3.06 -28.97 7.18
N SER A 342 -4.33 -28.58 6.99
CA SER A 342 -5.35 -29.49 6.42
C SER A 342 -6.57 -28.74 5.90
N GLU A 343 -7.09 -29.14 4.73
CA GLU A 343 -8.42 -28.75 4.25
C GLU A 343 -9.53 -29.29 5.18
N THR A 344 -10.68 -28.59 5.31
CA THR A 344 -12.00 -29.26 5.17
C THR A 344 -13.20 -28.30 5.08
N ASP A 345 -14.03 -28.54 4.06
CA ASP A 345 -15.51 -28.63 4.14
C ASP A 345 -16.31 -27.45 4.73
N SER A 346 -16.52 -26.39 3.94
CA SER A 346 -17.59 -25.40 4.19
C SER A 346 -18.93 -25.87 3.61
N GLY A 347 -19.81 -26.38 4.47
CA GLY A 347 -21.10 -26.94 4.07
C GLY A 347 -22.30 -25.97 4.11
N ASN A 348 -23.24 -26.22 3.18
CA ASN A 348 -24.70 -25.99 3.32
C ASN A 348 -25.31 -24.60 2.99
N THR A 349 -25.44 -24.35 1.69
CA THR A 349 -26.69 -24.03 0.94
C THR A 349 -27.69 -22.93 1.37
N SER A 350 -28.02 -22.10 0.37
CA SER A 350 -29.29 -21.41 0.07
C SER A 350 -29.23 -21.06 -1.44
N ASP A 351 -30.27 -21.09 -2.30
CA ASP A 351 -31.69 -21.41 -2.15
C ASP A 351 -32.30 -21.95 -3.49
N ASP A 352 -33.55 -22.44 -3.40
CA ASP A 352 -34.62 -22.50 -4.41
C ASP A 352 -34.62 -23.35 -5.72
N GLU A 353 -35.84 -23.85 -6.00
CA GLU A 353 -36.55 -24.28 -7.23
C GLU A 353 -35.75 -24.71 -8.51
N ASN A 354 -36.12 -25.77 -9.27
CA ASN A 354 -37.47 -26.13 -9.73
C ASN A 354 -37.56 -27.50 -10.48
N THR A 355 -38.78 -28.08 -10.59
CA THR A 355 -39.30 -29.01 -11.66
C THR A 355 -38.60 -30.34 -12.06
N THR A 356 -39.29 -31.46 -11.77
CA THR A 356 -39.68 -32.62 -12.66
C THR A 356 -38.65 -33.31 -13.60
N ASP A 357 -38.44 -34.65 -13.51
CA ASP A 357 -39.22 -35.75 -14.17
C ASP A 357 -38.83 -35.93 -15.66
N ASP A 358 -38.53 -37.08 -16.27
CA ASP A 358 -38.44 -38.53 -15.95
C ASP A 358 -37.45 -39.16 -17.00
N GLY A 359 -37.32 -40.49 -17.15
CA GLY A 359 -37.06 -41.07 -18.48
C GLY A 359 -35.77 -41.89 -18.68
N SER A 360 -35.68 -42.99 -17.94
CA SER A 360 -34.75 -44.12 -18.09
C SER A 360 -34.45 -44.64 -19.52
N THR A 361 -33.17 -45.01 -19.75
CA THR A 361 -32.65 -46.22 -20.47
C THR A 361 -32.70 -46.44 -22.01
N ASP A 362 -31.62 -47.11 -22.47
CA ASP A 362 -31.46 -48.09 -23.58
C ASP A 362 -31.37 -47.66 -25.06
N GLY A 363 -30.37 -48.24 -25.78
CA GLY A 363 -30.31 -48.27 -27.25
C GLY A 363 -28.92 -48.42 -27.91
N GLU A 364 -28.31 -49.61 -27.90
CA GLU A 364 -27.15 -49.91 -28.78
C GLU A 364 -27.55 -50.06 -30.26
N THR A 365 -26.69 -49.68 -31.22
CA THR A 365 -26.08 -50.62 -32.22
C THR A 365 -25.19 -49.94 -33.28
N ASP A 366 -23.88 -50.24 -33.21
CA ASP A 366 -22.99 -50.86 -34.21
C ASP A 366 -22.93 -50.49 -35.74
N ASP A 367 -21.73 -50.77 -36.29
CA ASP A 367 -21.30 -50.96 -37.70
C ASP A 367 -20.99 -49.73 -38.59
N GLY A 368 -19.96 -49.88 -39.47
CA GLY A 368 -19.58 -48.88 -40.49
C GLY A 368 -18.09 -48.63 -40.79
N SER A 369 -17.29 -49.66 -41.10
CA SER A 369 -15.87 -49.53 -41.51
C SER A 369 -15.66 -48.93 -42.92
N ASP A 370 -14.55 -48.18 -43.15
CA ASP A 370 -13.46 -48.40 -44.15
C ASP A 370 -12.58 -47.12 -44.37
N GLY A 371 -11.31 -47.20 -44.84
CA GLY A 371 -10.55 -45.99 -45.25
C GLY A 371 -9.01 -45.89 -45.21
N SER A 372 -8.25 -46.98 -45.44
CA SER A 372 -6.84 -47.04 -45.94
C SER A 372 -6.34 -45.89 -46.87
N THR A 373 -5.06 -45.48 -47.07
CA THR A 373 -3.71 -45.62 -46.41
C THR A 373 -2.86 -44.36 -46.84
N ASP A 374 -1.52 -44.20 -47.04
CA ASP A 374 -0.26 -45.00 -47.07
C ASP A 374 1.01 -44.09 -46.97
N GLY A 375 2.23 -44.66 -46.80
CA GLY A 375 3.56 -43.97 -46.96
C GLY A 375 4.10 -43.18 -45.75
N SER A 376 5.21 -43.48 -45.04
CA SER A 376 6.42 -44.31 -45.29
C SER A 376 7.47 -43.67 -46.23
N THR A 377 8.80 -43.62 -45.99
CA THR A 377 9.71 -43.92 -44.82
C THR A 377 11.15 -43.46 -45.16
N ASN A 378 12.10 -43.60 -44.19
CA ASN A 378 13.58 -43.72 -44.35
C ASN A 378 14.40 -42.43 -44.60
N GLU A 379 15.41 -42.08 -43.77
CA GLU A 379 16.80 -42.63 -43.60
C GLU A 379 17.81 -42.05 -44.64
N THR A 380 19.11 -41.83 -44.40
CA THR A 380 20.03 -41.70 -43.24
C THR A 380 21.33 -41.07 -43.81
N ASP A 381 22.23 -40.49 -42.99
CA ASP A 381 23.71 -40.68 -43.05
C ASP A 381 24.46 -39.73 -42.09
N ASP A 382 25.62 -40.18 -41.62
CA ASP A 382 26.47 -39.54 -40.60
C ASP A 382 27.49 -38.53 -41.19
N ASP A 383 28.14 -37.75 -40.32
CA ASP A 383 29.59 -37.54 -40.42
C ASP A 383 30.19 -37.16 -39.04
N GLU A 384 31.24 -37.86 -38.62
CA GLU A 384 32.03 -37.54 -37.41
C GLU A 384 33.21 -36.62 -37.75
N ASN A 385 33.60 -35.72 -36.84
CA ASN A 385 35.01 -35.32 -36.75
C ASN A 385 35.41 -34.93 -35.32
N THR A 386 36.64 -35.27 -34.94
CA THR A 386 37.24 -34.97 -33.64
C THR A 386 38.59 -34.27 -33.81
N THR A 387 38.95 -33.36 -32.90
CA THR A 387 40.36 -32.97 -32.69
C THR A 387 40.55 -32.38 -31.29
N ASP A 388 41.54 -32.90 -30.55
CA ASP A 388 41.94 -32.39 -29.23
C ASP A 388 42.79 -31.10 -29.32
N GLY A 389 42.94 -30.38 -28.20
CA GLY A 389 43.71 -29.14 -28.15
C GLY A 389 43.96 -28.57 -26.75
N GLU A 390 44.60 -29.33 -25.86
CA GLU A 390 45.11 -28.81 -24.58
C GLU A 390 46.28 -27.83 -24.80
N ASN A 391 46.34 -26.74 -24.03
CA ASN A 391 47.62 -26.10 -23.65
C ASN A 391 47.47 -25.21 -22.39
N GLU A 392 47.99 -25.67 -21.25
CA GLU A 392 48.28 -24.81 -20.08
C GLU A 392 49.56 -23.99 -20.30
N SER A 393 49.62 -22.78 -19.71
CA SER A 393 50.77 -22.24 -18.93
C SER A 393 50.76 -20.71 -18.88
N ASP A 394 50.71 -20.18 -17.66
CA ASP A 394 51.67 -19.24 -17.06
C ASP A 394 52.11 -17.99 -17.86
N ASP A 395 51.82 -16.81 -17.30
CA ASP A 395 52.86 -16.00 -16.66
C ASP A 395 52.21 -15.00 -15.65
N ASP A 396 52.93 -14.70 -14.56
CA ASP A 396 52.56 -13.69 -13.55
C ASP A 396 52.87 -12.24 -14.06
N ASP A 397 52.31 -11.21 -13.42
CA ASP A 397 53.04 -10.38 -12.42
C ASP A 397 52.46 -8.94 -12.23
N ASP A 398 52.76 -8.36 -11.07
CA ASP A 398 52.74 -6.94 -10.64
C ASP A 398 51.59 -5.99 -11.08
N GLY A 399 50.89 -5.45 -10.08
CA GLY A 399 50.20 -4.15 -10.17
C GLY A 399 51.06 -3.01 -9.59
N VAL A 400 50.62 -1.75 -9.71
CA VAL A 400 50.96 -0.64 -8.78
C VAL A 400 50.18 0.64 -9.16
N LEU A 401 49.47 1.21 -8.19
CA LEU A 401 49.24 2.66 -8.06
C LEU A 401 50.30 3.18 -7.06
N PRO A 402 50.93 4.36 -7.25
CA PRO A 402 50.18 5.60 -7.02
C PRO A 402 50.63 6.86 -7.81
N VAL A 403 49.76 7.87 -7.79
CA VAL A 403 50.11 9.31 -7.62
C VAL A 403 49.03 10.00 -6.80
#